data_AF-A0A3P6BFH4-F1
#
_entry.id   AF-A0A3P6BFH4-F1
#
_cell.length_a   1.000
_cell.length_b   1.000
_cell.length_c   1.000
_cell.angle_alpha   90.00
_cell.angle_beta   90.00
_cell.angle_gamma   90.00
#
_symmetry.space_group_name_H-M   'P 1'
#
loop_
_entity.id
_entity.type
_entity.pdbx_description
1 polymer ?
#
loop_
_entity_poly.entity_id
_entity_poly.type
_entity_poly.pdbx_seq_one_letter_code
_entity_poly.pdbx_strand_id
1 'polypeptide(L)'
;IAGEDATLLKVINRPRAWPSFTFESQKLNVLLSRINGWKTEVELRSSNRCAFAMAKSALQVQWGQSYVAIGAPGWLTDVLLDDKGSI
;
A
#
# COMPACT_ATOMS: atom_id res chain seq x y z
N ILE A 1 -2.26 15.27 4.93
CA ILE A 1 -2.69 14.23 5.88
C ILE A 1 -1.58 13.18 6.01
N ALA A 2 -0.76 13.31 7.04
CA ALA A 2 0.34 12.37 7.36
C ALA A 2 -0.05 11.41 8.51
N GLY A 3 -1.27 11.53 9.04
CA GLY A 3 -1.76 10.75 10.17
C GLY A 3 -2.48 9.44 9.82
N GLU A 4 -2.84 9.23 8.55
CA GLU A 4 -3.61 8.06 8.10
C GLU A 4 -2.73 6.81 7.98
N ASP A 5 -1.49 6.97 7.48
CA ASP A 5 -0.57 5.85 7.23
C ASP A 5 -0.18 5.13 8.53
N ALA A 6 0.14 5.90 9.58
CA ALA A 6 0.43 5.35 10.90
C ALA A 6 -0.82 4.73 11.57
N THR A 7 -2.02 5.14 11.17
CA THR A 7 -3.28 4.60 11.71
C THR A 7 -3.51 3.18 11.22
N LEU A 8 -3.26 2.90 9.94
CA LEU A 8 -3.37 1.53 9.40
C LEU A 8 -2.39 0.58 10.12
N LEU A 9 -1.13 0.98 10.32
CA LEU A 9 -0.18 0.16 11.06
C LEU A 9 -0.61 -0.06 12.51
N LYS A 10 -1.19 0.96 13.17
CA LYS A 10 -1.73 0.80 14.52
C LYS A 10 -2.93 -0.14 14.55
N VAL A 11 -3.78 -0.15 13.52
CA VAL A 11 -4.90 -1.09 13.37
C VAL A 11 -4.38 -2.52 13.21
N ILE A 12 -3.35 -2.73 12.39
CA ILE A 12 -2.74 -4.06 12.18
C ILE A 12 -2.08 -4.57 13.46
N ASN A 13 -1.29 -3.73 14.14
CA ASN A 13 -0.54 -4.13 15.32
C ASN A 13 -1.38 -4.21 16.60
N ARG A 14 -2.46 -3.42 16.71
CA ARG A 14 -3.33 -3.40 17.89
C ARG A 14 -4.81 -3.27 17.50
N PRO A 15 -5.40 -4.27 16.83
CA PRO A 15 -6.76 -4.15 16.28
C PRO A 15 -7.85 -3.94 17.34
N ARG A 16 -7.66 -4.48 18.55
CA ARG A 16 -8.59 -4.27 19.67
C ARG A 16 -8.72 -2.81 20.10
N ALA A 17 -7.74 -1.95 19.81
CA ALA A 17 -7.80 -0.53 20.10
C ALA A 17 -8.59 0.27 19.05
N TRP A 18 -8.98 -0.36 17.94
CA TRP A 18 -9.59 0.28 16.78
C TRP A 18 -10.86 -0.47 16.33
N PRO A 19 -11.93 -0.48 17.14
CA PRO A 19 -13.10 -1.31 16.89
C PRO A 19 -13.79 -1.02 15.54
N SER A 20 -13.73 0.23 15.05
CA SER A 20 -14.27 0.61 13.73
C SER A 20 -13.59 -0.10 12.54
N PHE A 21 -12.41 -0.70 12.74
CA PHE A 21 -11.64 -1.38 11.69
C PHE A 21 -11.51 -2.90 11.95
N THR A 22 -12.37 -3.47 12.81
CA THR A 22 -12.27 -4.87 13.23
C THR A 22 -12.39 -5.83 12.04
N PHE A 23 -13.31 -5.55 11.13
CA PHE A 23 -13.56 -6.41 9.96
C PHE A 23 -12.38 -6.39 8.98
N GLU A 24 -11.85 -5.21 8.70
CA GLU A 24 -10.68 -4.97 7.85
C GLU A 24 -9.45 -5.66 8.44
N SER A 25 -9.23 -5.50 9.75
CA SER A 25 -8.12 -6.16 10.44
C SER A 25 -8.24 -7.68 10.42
N GLN A 26 -9.44 -8.25 10.61
CA GLN A 26 -9.63 -9.70 10.51
C GLN A 26 -9.28 -10.23 9.11
N LYS A 27 -9.74 -9.55 8.06
CA LYS A 27 -9.39 -9.91 6.68
C LYS A 27 -7.89 -9.82 6.43
N LEU A 28 -7.25 -8.73 6.87
CA LEU A 28 -5.81 -8.55 6.74
C LEU A 28 -5.04 -9.64 7.49
N ASN A 29 -5.44 -9.98 8.71
CA ASN A 29 -4.79 -11.03 9.50
C ASN A 29 -4.86 -12.40 8.83
N VAL A 30 -5.97 -12.74 8.15
CA VAL A 30 -6.09 -14.00 7.38
C VAL A 30 -5.14 -14.03 6.17
N LEU A 31 -4.87 -12.89 5.55
CA LEU A 31 -3.92 -12.78 4.45
C LEU A 31 -2.47 -12.84 4.97
N LEU A 32 -2.19 -12.08 6.02
CA LEU A 32 -0.87 -11.97 6.63
C LEU A 32 -0.42 -13.26 7.31
N SER A 33 -1.35 -14.09 7.83
CA SER A 33 -1.02 -15.40 8.41
C SER A 33 -0.42 -16.39 7.40
N ARG A 34 -0.60 -16.13 6.09
CA ARG A 34 -0.03 -16.94 5.01
C ARG A 34 1.41 -16.54 4.66
N ILE A 35 1.87 -15.39 5.16
CA ILE A 35 3.21 -14.87 4.91
C ILE A 35 4.04 -15.16 6.16
N ASN A 36 5.05 -16.02 6.03
CA ASN A 36 5.92 -16.33 7.16
C ASN A 36 6.88 -15.15 7.42
N GLY A 37 6.85 -14.60 8.64
CA GLY A 37 7.79 -13.57 9.08
C GLY A 37 7.65 -12.23 8.35
N TRP A 38 6.54 -11.52 8.55
CA TRP A 38 6.36 -10.15 8.08
C TRP A 38 6.52 -9.12 9.21
N LYS A 39 6.88 -7.89 8.85
CA LYS A 39 6.90 -6.72 9.73
C LYS A 39 6.22 -5.54 9.02
N THR A 40 5.77 -4.56 9.80
CA THR A 40 5.23 -3.30 9.25
C THR A 40 6.11 -2.14 9.69
N GLU A 41 6.44 -1.26 8.75
CA GLU A 41 7.25 -0.06 8.99
C GLU A 41 6.57 1.16 8.34
N VAL A 42 6.65 2.31 9.01
CA VAL A 42 6.20 3.57 8.41
C VAL A 42 7.38 4.14 7.65
N GLU A 43 7.22 4.24 6.34
CA GLU A 43 8.23 4.83 5.47
C GLU A 43 7.89 6.27 5.11
N LEU A 44 8.91 7.04 4.72
CA LEU A 44 8.70 8.35 4.12
C LEU A 44 7.92 8.20 2.81
N ARG A 45 7.04 9.16 2.53
CA ARG A 45 6.25 9.16 1.28
C ARG A 45 7.13 9.12 0.03
N SER A 46 8.31 9.73 0.06
CA SER A 46 9.29 9.68 -1.03
C SER A 46 9.80 8.26 -1.27
N SER A 47 9.98 7.47 -0.20
CA SER A 47 10.40 6.07 -0.27
C SER A 47 9.27 5.12 -0.72
N ASN A 48 8.02 5.60 -0.73
CA ASN A 48 6.84 4.83 -1.13
C ASN A 48 6.13 5.42 -2.36
N ARG A 49 6.91 6.08 -3.23
CA ARG A 49 6.40 6.86 -4.36
C ARG A 49 5.69 5.97 -5.39
N CYS A 50 6.21 4.78 -5.68
CA CYS A 50 5.53 3.80 -6.53
C CYS A 50 4.14 3.43 -5.98
N ALA A 51 4.03 3.06 -4.70
CA ALA A 51 2.74 2.67 -4.12
C ALA A 51 1.76 3.83 -4.11
N PHE A 52 2.22 5.05 -3.84
CA PHE A 52 1.40 6.25 -3.93
C PHE A 52 0.89 6.47 -5.37
N ALA A 53 1.75 6.33 -6.38
CA ALA A 53 1.37 6.48 -7.77
C ALA A 53 0.37 5.40 -8.21
N MET A 54 0.57 4.15 -7.78
CA MET A 54 -0.37 3.05 -7.99
C MET A 54 -1.74 3.34 -7.37
N ALA A 55 -1.80 3.77 -6.11
CA ALA A 55 -3.06 4.14 -5.44
C ALA A 55 -3.76 5.30 -6.16
N LYS A 56 -3.01 6.33 -6.58
CA LYS A 56 -3.55 7.46 -7.35
C LYS A 56 -4.10 7.01 -8.70
N SER A 57 -3.46 6.07 -9.38
CA SER A 57 -3.92 5.53 -10.66
C SER A 57 -5.26 4.79 -10.53
N ALA A 58 -5.42 4.01 -9.46
CA ALA A 58 -6.64 3.23 -9.21
C ALA A 58 -7.88 4.12 -8.99
N LEU A 59 -7.67 5.37 -8.58
CA LEU A 59 -8.73 6.35 -8.36
C LEU A 59 -9.09 7.16 -9.62
N GLN A 60 -8.31 7.04 -10.71
CA GLN A 60 -8.54 7.78 -11.94
C GLN A 60 -9.34 6.93 -12.95
N VAL A 61 -10.64 7.22 -13.06
CA VAL A 61 -11.60 6.56 -13.96
C VAL A 61 -11.16 6.57 -15.42
N GLN A 62 -10.37 7.56 -15.83
CA GLN A 62 -9.89 7.75 -17.21
C GLN A 62 -8.84 6.73 -17.67
N TRP A 63 -8.26 5.95 -16.75
CA TRP A 63 -7.36 4.85 -17.12
C TRP A 63 -8.21 3.59 -17.15
N GLY A 64 -8.71 3.26 -18.34
CA GLY A 64 -9.73 2.25 -18.59
C GLY A 64 -9.42 0.84 -18.07
N GLN A 65 -8.23 0.60 -17.53
CA GLN A 65 -7.85 -0.59 -16.75
C GLN A 65 -6.85 -0.16 -15.66
N SER A 66 -7.02 -0.62 -14.42
CA SER A 66 -6.04 -0.39 -13.35
C SER A 66 -4.75 -1.18 -13.62
N TYR A 67 -3.62 -0.78 -13.00
CA TYR A 67 -2.37 -1.54 -13.09
C TYR A 67 -2.52 -3.02 -12.66
N VAL A 68 -3.55 -3.32 -11.87
CA VAL A 68 -3.90 -4.68 -11.42
C VAL A 68 -4.55 -5.49 -12.56
N ALA A 69 -5.30 -4.85 -13.45
CA ALA A 69 -6.04 -5.54 -14.52
C ALA A 69 -5.20 -5.75 -15.79
N ILE A 70 -4.30 -4.81 -16.14
CA ILE A 70 -3.54 -4.85 -17.40
C ILE A 70 -2.05 -5.19 -17.22
N GLY A 71 -1.57 -5.29 -15.97
CA GLY A 71 -0.14 -5.39 -15.67
C GLY A 71 0.53 -4.01 -15.54
N ALA A 72 1.86 -4.00 -15.34
CA ALA A 72 2.60 -2.77 -15.07
C ALA A 72 2.55 -1.81 -16.28
N PRO A 73 1.85 -0.67 -16.19
CA PRO A 73 1.81 0.31 -17.26
C PRO A 73 3.17 1.00 -17.41
N GLY A 74 3.52 1.49 -18.61
CA GLY A 74 4.85 2.05 -18.90
C GLY A 74 5.30 3.12 -17.90
N TRP A 75 4.40 4.02 -17.48
CA TRP A 75 4.70 5.04 -16.48
C TRP A 75 5.10 4.45 -15.12
N LEU A 76 4.59 3.28 -14.72
CA LEU A 76 4.94 2.64 -13.45
C LEU A 76 6.36 2.06 -13.52
N THR A 77 6.74 1.53 -14.68
CA THR A 77 8.10 1.07 -14.94
C THR A 77 9.09 2.23 -14.80
N ASP A 78 8.77 3.41 -15.34
CA ASP A 78 9.63 4.59 -15.23
C ASP A 78 9.82 5.01 -13.76
N VAL A 79 8.74 5.03 -12.98
CA VAL A 79 8.80 5.36 -11.54
C VAL A 79 9.61 4.31 -10.77
N LEU A 80 9.47 3.02 -11.10
CA LEU A 80 10.24 1.94 -10.47
C LEU A 80 11.74 2.00 -10.83
N LEU A 81 12.08 2.39 -12.06
CA LEU A 81 13.46 2.55 -12.50
C LEU A 81 14.12 3.77 -11.84
N ASP A 82 13.38 4.86 -11.70
CA ASP A 82 13.82 6.07 -10.98
C ASP A 82 14.09 5.76 -9.49
N ASP A 83 13.20 5.01 -8.83
CA ASP A 83 13.40 4.55 -7.45
C ASP A 83 14.60 3.56 -7.31
N LYS A 84 14.93 2.79 -8.35
CA LYS A 84 16.11 1.91 -8.39
C LYS A 84 17.42 2.62 -8.72
N GLY A 85 17.37 3.81 -9.31
CA GLY A 85 18.53 4.58 -9.77
C GLY A 85 19.30 5.34 -8.68
N SER A 86 18.96 5.14 -7.40
CA SER A 86 19.64 5.77 -6.25
C SER A 86 20.59 4.82 -5.50
N ILE A 87 21.32 3.96 -6.22
CA ILE A 87 22.48 3.22 -5.67
C ILE A 87 23.76 4.02 -5.95
#